data_AF-A0A2E4R2F2-F1
#
_entry.id   AF-A0A2E4R2F2-F1
#
_cell.length_a   1.000
_cell.length_b   1.000
_cell.length_c   1.000
_cell.angle_alpha   90.00
_cell.angle_beta   90.00
_cell.angle_gamma   90.00
#
_symmetry.space_group_name_H-M   'P 1'
#
loop_
_entity.id
_entity.type
_entity.pdbx_description
1 polymer ?
#
loop_
_entity_poly.entity_id
_entity_poly.type
_entity_poly.pdbx_seq_one_letter_code
_entity_poly.pdbx_strand_id
1 'polypeptide(L)'
;MYRQGNQQILINIATKDWLSCDLVIACGQRFAERSQNDLQAVYDPKSLLNTLRIAPKPPTTDETRLTALVQEFLRILGLLPAGIKRGALYTVQFGLGILRDHVAQFLTEAAGLTGRSGALNLSRDLSSKDMSLLNDLPIGSKSAQPLIEDYVKIAIVFLPLAKRHCDTHGAAWPADLINAAANSLATLIGDAEAQQFRQLQH
;
A
#
# COMPACT_ATOMS: atom_id res chain seq x y z
N MET A 1 -29.59 -33.85 16.55
CA MET A 1 -29.94 -32.68 15.71
C MET A 1 -28.94 -31.57 16.04
N TYR A 2 -27.82 -31.50 15.30
CA TYR A 2 -26.76 -30.49 15.52
C TYR A 2 -26.76 -29.50 14.37
N ARG A 3 -27.11 -28.24 14.64
CA ARG A 3 -26.92 -27.11 13.71
C ARG A 3 -25.47 -26.64 13.82
N GLN A 4 -24.58 -27.12 12.94
CA GLN A 4 -23.29 -26.49 12.68
C GLN A 4 -23.39 -25.72 11.36
N GLY A 5 -23.93 -24.50 11.42
CA GLY A 5 -24.37 -23.77 10.23
C GLY A 5 -23.38 -22.80 9.61
N ASN A 6 -22.14 -22.62 10.10
CA ASN A 6 -21.33 -21.48 9.64
C ASN A 6 -19.80 -21.59 9.73
N GLN A 7 -19.23 -22.78 9.85
CA GLN A 7 -17.78 -22.93 10.05
C GLN A 7 -17.03 -23.08 8.72
N GLN A 8 -16.05 -22.20 8.49
CA GLN A 8 -14.99 -22.36 7.53
C GLN A 8 -13.74 -22.84 8.28
N ILE A 9 -13.03 -23.81 7.72
CA ILE A 9 -11.73 -24.25 8.24
C ILE A 9 -10.66 -23.67 7.32
N LEU A 10 -9.74 -22.90 7.90
CA LEU A 10 -8.52 -22.45 7.23
C LEU A 10 -7.34 -23.25 7.80
N ILE A 11 -6.57 -23.89 6.92
CA ILE A 11 -5.36 -24.62 7.26
C ILE A 11 -4.21 -23.97 6.51
N ASN A 12 -3.28 -23.37 7.25
CA ASN A 12 -2.04 -22.86 6.68
C ASN A 12 -1.03 -24.01 6.63
N ILE A 13 -0.51 -24.32 5.45
CA ILE A 13 0.40 -25.43 5.22
C ILE A 13 1.72 -24.87 4.71
N ALA A 14 2.82 -25.25 5.34
CA ALA A 14 4.17 -25.10 4.80
C ALA A 14 4.74 -26.49 4.52
N THR A 15 5.10 -26.78 3.28
CA THR A 15 5.69 -28.06 2.90
C THR A 15 7.16 -28.13 3.34
N LYS A 16 7.74 -29.34 3.28
CA LYS A 16 9.16 -29.57 3.61
C LYS A 16 10.12 -28.76 2.71
N ASP A 17 9.67 -28.43 1.51
CA ASP A 17 10.41 -27.64 0.52
C ASP A 17 10.06 -26.14 0.60
N TRP A 18 9.45 -25.70 1.70
CA TRP A 18 9.04 -24.31 1.95
C TRP A 18 8.02 -23.73 0.97
N LEU A 19 7.19 -24.57 0.34
CA LEU A 19 5.99 -24.10 -0.36
C LEU A 19 4.91 -23.81 0.68
N SER A 20 4.40 -22.58 0.70
CA SER A 20 3.28 -22.19 1.54
C SER A 20 1.97 -22.21 0.75
N CYS A 21 0.93 -22.84 1.29
CA CYS A 21 -0.43 -22.73 0.76
C CYS A 21 -1.48 -22.68 1.86
N ASP A 22 -2.56 -21.98 1.56
CA ASP A 22 -3.73 -21.88 2.43
C ASP A 22 -4.83 -22.79 1.88
N LEU A 23 -5.23 -23.80 2.66
CA LEU A 23 -6.34 -24.67 2.33
C LEU A 23 -7.59 -24.20 3.07
N VAL A 24 -8.59 -23.80 2.30
CA VAL A 24 -9.90 -23.41 2.82
C VAL A 24 -10.92 -24.52 2.56
N ILE A 25 -11.50 -25.05 3.62
CA ILE A 25 -12.64 -25.97 3.54
C ILE A 25 -13.88 -25.20 3.98
N ALA A 26 -14.79 -24.98 3.04
CA ALA A 26 -15.99 -24.18 3.21
C ALA A 26 -17.26 -25.02 3.02
N CYS A 27 -18.29 -24.76 3.82
CA CYS A 27 -19.62 -25.33 3.57
C CYS A 27 -20.29 -24.66 2.36
N GLY A 28 -21.37 -25.26 1.85
CA GLY A 28 -22.10 -24.74 0.68
C GLY A 28 -22.57 -23.29 0.83
N GLN A 29 -22.96 -22.87 2.05
CA GLN A 29 -23.35 -21.49 2.32
C GLN A 29 -22.18 -20.51 2.15
N ARG A 30 -20.99 -20.84 2.66
CA ARG A 30 -19.78 -20.04 2.50
C ARG A 30 -19.27 -20.04 1.06
N PHE A 31 -19.40 -21.16 0.36
CA PHE A 31 -19.13 -21.23 -1.06
C PHE A 31 -20.04 -20.26 -1.84
N ALA A 32 -21.34 -20.21 -1.52
CA ALA A 32 -22.31 -19.33 -2.18
C ALA A 32 -22.08 -17.82 -1.95
N GLU A 33 -21.29 -17.43 -0.93
CA GLU A 33 -20.90 -16.03 -0.70
C GLU A 33 -19.87 -15.52 -1.72
N ARG A 34 -19.13 -16.45 -2.35
CA ARG A 34 -18.08 -16.16 -3.35
C ARG A 34 -18.68 -15.75 -4.69
N SER A 35 -17.82 -15.22 -5.54
CA SER A 35 -18.14 -14.90 -6.93
C SER A 35 -17.42 -15.81 -7.91
N GLN A 36 -17.94 -15.91 -9.13
CA GLN A 36 -17.27 -16.63 -10.23
C GLN A 36 -15.86 -16.09 -10.49
N ASN A 37 -15.66 -14.79 -10.32
CA ASN A 37 -14.38 -14.13 -10.57
C ASN A 37 -13.37 -14.37 -9.43
N ASP A 38 -13.81 -14.88 -8.29
CA ASP A 38 -12.96 -15.13 -7.11
C ASP A 38 -12.26 -16.50 -7.17
N LEU A 39 -12.66 -17.38 -8.10
CA LEU A 39 -12.31 -18.79 -8.09
C LEU A 39 -11.93 -19.27 -9.50
N GLN A 40 -10.88 -20.09 -9.56
CA GLN A 40 -10.55 -20.86 -10.75
C GLN A 40 -10.87 -22.34 -10.47
N ALA A 41 -11.73 -22.94 -11.28
CA ALA A 41 -12.05 -24.36 -11.14
C ALA A 41 -10.85 -25.23 -11.53
N VAL A 42 -10.27 -25.92 -10.54
CA VAL A 42 -9.28 -26.98 -10.78
C VAL A 42 -9.99 -28.33 -10.98
N TYR A 43 -11.08 -28.57 -10.24
CA TYR A 43 -11.94 -29.74 -10.36
C TYR A 43 -13.38 -29.38 -9.98
N ASP A 44 -14.31 -29.44 -10.93
CA ASP A 44 -15.72 -29.07 -10.72
C ASP A 44 -16.67 -29.92 -11.60
N PRO A 45 -16.86 -31.21 -11.30
CA PRO A 45 -17.68 -32.11 -12.12
C PRO A 45 -19.18 -31.77 -12.10
N LYS A 46 -19.61 -30.91 -11.18
CA LYS A 46 -21.01 -30.48 -11.02
C LYS A 46 -21.24 -29.04 -11.51
N SER A 47 -20.22 -28.41 -12.10
CA SER A 47 -20.29 -27.03 -12.58
C SER A 47 -20.80 -26.05 -11.53
N LEU A 48 -20.44 -26.26 -10.25
CA LEU A 48 -20.85 -25.42 -9.12
C LEU A 48 -20.34 -23.99 -9.27
N LEU A 49 -19.18 -23.77 -9.90
CA LEU A 49 -18.66 -22.43 -10.17
C LEU A 49 -19.68 -21.60 -10.96
N ASN A 50 -20.32 -22.18 -11.98
CA ASN A 50 -21.31 -21.49 -12.82
C ASN A 50 -22.59 -21.12 -12.07
N THR A 51 -22.83 -21.70 -10.90
CA THR A 51 -23.99 -21.37 -10.04
C THR A 51 -23.74 -20.13 -9.17
N LEU A 52 -22.49 -19.70 -9.02
CA LEU A 52 -22.15 -18.51 -8.25
C LEU A 52 -22.53 -17.24 -9.00
N ARG A 53 -22.76 -16.16 -8.24
CA ARG A 53 -22.92 -14.82 -8.82
C ARG A 53 -21.63 -14.38 -9.52
N ILE A 54 -21.77 -13.64 -10.61
CA ILE A 54 -20.66 -12.84 -11.14
C ILE A 54 -20.57 -11.61 -10.24
N ALA A 55 -19.43 -11.39 -9.59
CA ALA A 55 -19.25 -10.16 -8.81
C ALA A 55 -19.30 -8.96 -9.76
N PRO A 56 -19.96 -7.85 -9.37
CA PRO A 56 -19.76 -6.60 -10.07
C PRO A 56 -18.26 -6.31 -10.10
N LYS A 57 -17.76 -5.84 -11.23
CA LYS A 57 -16.38 -5.35 -11.34
C LYS A 57 -16.18 -4.37 -10.17
N PRO A 58 -15.20 -4.59 -9.28
CA PRO A 58 -14.96 -3.63 -8.22
C PRO A 58 -14.70 -2.26 -8.85
N PRO A 59 -15.12 -1.16 -8.19
CA PRO A 59 -14.84 0.16 -8.72
C PRO A 59 -13.34 0.29 -9.03
N THR A 60 -13.05 0.82 -10.21
CA THR A 60 -11.72 1.27 -10.60
C THR A 60 -11.28 2.35 -9.62
N THR A 61 -10.09 2.20 -9.02
CA THR A 61 -9.37 3.16 -8.16
C THR A 61 -10.24 4.01 -7.20
N ASP A 62 -10.15 3.77 -5.89
CA ASP A 62 -10.88 4.57 -4.90
C ASP A 62 -10.19 5.93 -4.66
N GLU A 63 -10.80 7.00 -5.18
CA GLU A 63 -10.32 8.39 -5.05
C GLU A 63 -10.18 8.85 -3.59
N THR A 64 -11.10 8.42 -2.73
CA THR A 64 -11.07 8.73 -1.30
C THR A 64 -9.88 8.04 -0.65
N ARG A 65 -9.60 6.81 -1.07
CA ARG A 65 -8.45 6.05 -0.60
C ARG A 65 -7.12 6.60 -1.09
N LEU A 66 -7.01 7.01 -2.35
CA LEU A 66 -5.83 7.72 -2.85
C LEU A 66 -5.55 8.98 -2.03
N THR A 67 -6.59 9.78 -1.77
CA THR A 67 -6.49 10.98 -0.91
C THR A 67 -5.97 10.61 0.49
N ALA A 68 -6.56 9.58 1.11
CA ALA A 68 -6.17 9.14 2.45
C ALA A 68 -4.71 8.63 2.51
N LEU A 69 -4.26 7.90 1.49
CA LEU A 69 -2.87 7.41 1.41
C LEU A 69 -1.86 8.55 1.30
N VAL A 70 -2.17 9.58 0.51
CA VAL A 70 -1.34 10.80 0.43
C VAL A 70 -1.31 11.52 1.77
N GLN A 71 -2.46 11.67 2.43
CA GLN A 71 -2.53 12.32 3.73
C GLN A 71 -1.70 11.57 4.78
N GLU A 72 -1.81 10.25 4.86
CA GLU A 72 -1.07 9.46 5.85
C GLU A 72 0.45 9.49 5.59
N PHE A 73 0.86 9.39 4.32
CA PHE A 73 2.26 9.58 3.93
C PHE A 73 2.80 10.91 4.47
N LEU A 74 2.05 12.01 4.30
CA LEU A 74 2.45 13.34 4.76
C LEU A 74 2.47 13.45 6.29
N ARG A 75 1.56 12.77 7.00
CA ARG A 75 1.58 12.74 8.47
C ARG A 75 2.85 12.09 8.99
N ILE A 76 3.24 10.94 8.43
CA ILE A 76 4.46 10.24 8.82
C ILE A 76 5.69 11.08 8.50
N LEU A 77 5.74 11.66 7.28
CA LEU A 77 6.83 12.52 6.85
C LEU A 77 6.96 13.76 7.76
N GLY A 78 5.85 14.43 8.08
CA GLY A 78 5.83 15.62 8.92
C GLY A 78 6.25 15.37 10.37
N LEU A 79 6.24 14.11 10.84
CA LEU A 79 6.69 13.72 12.18
C LEU A 79 8.21 13.48 12.26
N LEU A 80 8.93 13.42 11.14
CA LEU A 80 10.37 13.17 11.11
C LEU A 80 11.17 14.10 12.04
N PRO A 81 10.99 15.44 12.03
CA PRO A 81 11.74 16.33 12.92
C PRO A 81 11.53 16.04 14.41
N ALA A 82 10.32 15.67 14.81
CA ALA A 82 10.05 15.30 16.20
C ALA A 82 10.79 14.01 16.59
N GLY A 83 10.84 13.02 15.69
CA GLY A 83 11.60 11.79 15.91
C GLY A 83 13.10 12.03 16.02
N ILE A 84 13.67 12.85 15.13
CA ILE A 84 15.09 13.21 15.14
C ILE A 84 15.46 13.97 16.42
N LYS A 85 14.68 15.01 16.80
CA LYS A 85 14.95 15.81 18.01
C LYS A 85 14.90 14.99 19.29
N ARG A 86 14.09 13.92 19.32
CA ARG A 86 13.99 12.99 20.45
C ARG A 86 15.09 11.91 20.45
N GLY A 87 15.95 11.86 19.44
CA GLY A 87 16.93 10.78 19.28
C GLY A 87 16.29 9.40 19.03
N ALA A 88 15.03 9.36 18.60
CA ALA A 88 14.24 8.13 18.47
C ALA A 88 14.54 7.40 17.14
N LEU A 89 15.82 7.10 16.87
CA LEU A 89 16.28 6.62 15.56
C LEU A 89 15.61 5.30 15.13
N TYR A 90 15.34 4.38 16.07
CA TYR A 90 14.59 3.16 15.77
C TYR A 90 13.18 3.47 15.24
N THR A 91 12.46 4.37 15.91
CA THR A 91 11.11 4.77 15.50
C THR A 91 11.12 5.50 14.16
N VAL A 92 12.12 6.34 13.91
CA VAL A 92 12.28 7.02 12.62
C VAL A 92 12.61 6.00 11.51
N GLN A 93 13.48 5.02 11.77
CA GLN A 93 13.78 3.97 10.80
C GLN A 93 12.54 3.11 10.49
N PHE A 94 11.75 2.79 11.51
CA PHE A 94 10.46 2.12 11.34
C PHE A 94 9.48 2.96 10.50
N GLY A 95 9.40 4.27 10.76
CA GLY A 95 8.60 5.20 9.97
C GLY A 95 9.00 5.25 8.49
N LEU A 96 10.29 5.17 8.17
CA LEU A 96 10.76 5.05 6.78
C LEU A 96 10.24 3.75 6.13
N GLY A 97 10.27 2.64 6.86
CA GLY A 97 9.68 1.37 6.43
C GLY A 97 8.18 1.51 6.10
N ILE A 98 7.44 2.22 6.94
CA ILE A 98 6.02 2.51 6.69
C ILE A 98 5.83 3.38 5.45
N LEU A 99 6.68 4.39 5.21
CA LEU A 99 6.61 5.22 4.01
C LEU A 99 6.84 4.38 2.74
N ARG A 100 7.82 3.47 2.74
CA ARG A 100 8.04 2.55 1.61
C ARG A 100 6.79 1.72 1.30
N ASP A 101 6.18 1.15 2.33
CA ASP A 101 4.96 0.36 2.20
C ASP A 101 3.79 1.22 1.68
N HIS A 102 3.68 2.48 2.14
CA HIS A 102 2.68 3.42 1.63
C HIS A 102 2.84 3.71 0.13
N VAL A 103 4.08 3.84 -0.38
CA VAL A 103 4.30 4.01 -1.82
C VAL A 103 3.77 2.80 -2.60
N ALA A 104 4.03 1.58 -2.10
CA ALA A 104 3.51 0.36 -2.71
C ALA A 104 1.98 0.30 -2.68
N GLN A 105 1.37 0.58 -1.52
CA GLN A 105 -0.09 0.64 -1.39
C GLN A 105 -0.74 1.66 -2.33
N PHE A 106 -0.12 2.84 -2.47
CA PHE A 106 -0.60 3.88 -3.37
C PHE A 106 -0.55 3.44 -4.84
N LEU A 107 0.56 2.84 -5.28
CA LEU A 107 0.69 2.32 -6.64
C LEU A 107 -0.31 1.20 -6.93
N THR A 108 -0.55 0.30 -5.96
CA THR A 108 -1.55 -0.76 -6.09
C THR A 108 -2.96 -0.19 -6.24
N GLU A 109 -3.31 0.81 -5.40
CA GLU A 109 -4.60 1.49 -5.48
C GLU A 109 -4.76 2.23 -6.81
N ALA A 110 -3.73 2.97 -7.23
CA ALA A 110 -3.73 3.73 -8.46
C ALA A 110 -3.86 2.84 -9.71
N ALA A 111 -3.28 1.63 -9.68
CA ALA A 111 -3.44 0.64 -10.74
C ALA A 111 -4.84 0.00 -10.79
N GLY A 112 -5.74 0.35 -9.86
CA GLY A 112 -7.09 -0.21 -9.78
C GLY A 112 -7.09 -1.71 -9.47
N LEU A 113 -6.00 -2.20 -8.84
CA LEU A 113 -5.84 -3.61 -8.52
C LEU A 113 -6.79 -3.96 -7.37
N THR A 114 -7.74 -4.84 -7.67
CA THR A 114 -8.80 -5.19 -6.74
C THR A 114 -8.33 -6.29 -5.80
N GLY A 115 -8.54 -6.10 -4.51
CA GLY A 115 -8.10 -7.03 -3.50
C GLY A 115 -6.75 -6.64 -2.94
N ARG A 116 -6.63 -6.72 -1.61
CA ARG A 116 -5.40 -6.42 -0.86
C ARG A 116 -4.39 -7.52 -1.16
N SER A 117 -3.76 -7.44 -2.33
CA SER A 117 -2.62 -8.29 -2.63
C SER A 117 -1.54 -7.91 -1.64
N GLY A 118 -1.22 -8.82 -0.72
CA GLY A 118 -0.12 -8.61 0.22
C GLY A 118 1.19 -8.37 -0.54
N ALA A 119 2.21 -7.88 0.15
CA ALA A 119 3.52 -7.56 -0.43
C ALA A 119 4.11 -8.67 -1.34
N LEU A 120 3.71 -9.93 -1.11
CA LEU A 120 4.13 -11.11 -1.87
C LEU A 120 3.66 -11.15 -3.34
N ASN A 121 2.64 -10.38 -3.71
CA ASN A 121 2.08 -10.38 -5.06
C ASN A 121 2.40 -9.11 -5.85
N LEU A 122 3.11 -8.13 -5.26
CA LEU A 122 3.38 -6.84 -5.90
C LEU A 122 4.10 -6.99 -7.23
N SER A 123 5.04 -7.93 -7.35
CA SER A 123 5.80 -8.18 -8.59
C SER A 123 4.96 -8.78 -9.71
N ARG A 124 3.83 -9.41 -9.38
CA ARG A 124 2.85 -9.92 -10.35
C ARG A 124 1.88 -8.83 -10.77
N ASP A 125 1.48 -7.99 -9.81
CA ASP A 125 0.34 -7.11 -10.00
C ASP A 125 0.75 -5.70 -10.49
N LEU A 126 1.94 -5.21 -10.11
CA LEU A 126 2.47 -3.90 -10.54
C LEU A 126 3.28 -3.98 -11.83
N SER A 127 3.40 -2.84 -12.53
CA SER A 127 4.24 -2.73 -13.72
C SER A 127 5.73 -2.89 -13.36
N SER A 128 6.56 -3.29 -14.33
CA SER A 128 8.02 -3.37 -14.15
C SER A 128 8.64 -2.03 -13.74
N LYS A 129 8.08 -0.92 -14.22
CA LYS A 129 8.49 0.45 -13.87
C LYS A 129 8.21 0.75 -12.40
N ASP A 130 7.01 0.42 -11.94
CA ASP A 130 6.60 0.65 -10.55
C ASP A 130 7.40 -0.23 -9.58
N MET A 131 7.65 -1.49 -9.96
CA MET A 131 8.52 -2.38 -9.19
C MET A 131 9.97 -1.88 -9.14
N SER A 132 10.51 -1.35 -10.24
CA SER A 132 11.85 -0.73 -10.23
C SER A 132 11.89 0.44 -9.24
N LEU A 133 10.88 1.32 -9.28
CA LEU A 133 10.77 2.44 -8.35
C LEU A 133 10.74 1.97 -6.89
N LEU A 134 9.96 0.95 -6.56
CA LEU A 134 9.88 0.39 -5.20
C LEU A 134 11.21 -0.22 -4.74
N ASN A 135 11.92 -0.89 -5.64
CA ASN A 135 13.23 -1.47 -5.36
C ASN A 135 14.31 -0.39 -5.12
N ASP A 136 14.20 0.76 -5.79
CA ASP A 136 15.14 1.87 -5.68
C ASP A 136 14.89 2.76 -4.44
N LEU A 137 13.78 2.57 -3.72
CA LEU A 137 13.53 3.31 -2.48
C LEU A 137 14.63 3.00 -1.43
N PRO A 138 15.02 3.97 -0.57
CA PRO A 138 15.97 3.75 0.52
C PRO A 138 15.47 2.74 1.57
N ILE A 139 16.34 1.86 2.05
CA ILE A 139 16.02 0.82 3.07
C ILE A 139 16.21 1.32 4.51
N GLY A 140 16.85 2.49 4.67
CA GLY A 140 16.98 3.19 5.93
C GLY A 140 18.35 3.05 6.57
N SER A 141 18.95 4.21 6.82
CA SER A 141 20.26 4.34 7.44
C SER A 141 20.20 4.25 8.98
N LYS A 142 21.33 3.92 9.61
CA LYS A 142 21.45 3.79 11.08
C LYS A 142 21.69 5.11 11.82
N SER A 143 21.90 6.20 11.10
CA SER A 143 22.31 7.49 11.64
C SER A 143 21.35 8.60 11.21
N ALA A 144 21.15 9.58 12.09
CA ALA A 144 20.16 10.66 11.92
C ALA A 144 20.24 11.35 10.54
N GLN A 145 21.40 11.85 10.15
CA GLN A 145 21.53 12.66 8.94
C GLN A 145 21.22 11.87 7.65
N PRO A 146 21.85 10.72 7.38
CA PRO A 146 21.46 9.85 6.27
C PRO A 146 19.99 9.42 6.31
N LEU A 147 19.41 9.23 7.49
CA LEU A 147 18.00 8.87 7.61
C LEU A 147 17.07 10.02 7.21
N ILE A 148 17.44 11.27 7.50
CA ILE A 148 16.73 12.46 7.01
C ILE A 148 16.77 12.51 5.48
N GLU A 149 17.96 12.29 4.90
CA GLU A 149 18.13 12.23 3.44
C GLU A 149 17.29 11.12 2.80
N ASP A 150 17.19 9.95 3.45
CA ASP A 150 16.37 8.84 2.98
C ASP A 150 14.87 9.20 2.95
N TYR A 151 14.37 9.91 3.95
CA TYR A 151 12.99 10.44 3.95
C TYR A 151 12.75 11.43 2.81
N VAL A 152 13.70 12.35 2.58
CA VAL A 152 13.61 13.34 1.50
C VAL A 152 13.60 12.65 0.14
N LYS A 153 14.46 11.64 -0.08
CA LYS A 153 14.49 10.84 -1.33
C LYS A 153 13.15 10.16 -1.61
N ILE A 154 12.52 9.54 -0.61
CA ILE A 154 11.20 8.92 -0.79
C ILE A 154 10.17 9.98 -1.18
N ALA A 155 10.17 11.15 -0.55
CA ALA A 155 9.20 12.18 -0.86
C ALA A 155 9.39 12.83 -2.24
N ILE A 156 10.64 12.99 -2.70
CA ILE A 156 10.98 13.43 -4.07
C ILE A 156 10.36 12.50 -5.12
N VAL A 157 10.36 11.19 -4.85
CA VAL A 157 9.77 10.19 -5.73
C VAL A 157 8.24 10.17 -5.61
N PHE A 158 7.72 10.16 -4.38
CA PHE A 158 6.31 9.94 -4.13
C PHE A 158 5.43 11.13 -4.51
N LEU A 159 5.80 12.37 -4.19
CA LEU A 159 4.89 13.51 -4.37
C LEU A 159 4.51 13.79 -5.83
N PRO A 160 5.44 13.83 -6.81
CA PRO A 160 5.07 14.04 -8.21
C PRO A 160 4.26 12.88 -8.79
N LEU A 161 4.58 11.65 -8.36
CA LEU A 161 3.84 10.44 -8.73
C LEU A 161 2.41 10.51 -8.20
N ALA A 162 2.25 10.80 -6.91
CA ALA A 162 0.97 10.88 -6.25
C ALA A 162 0.10 11.99 -6.84
N LYS A 163 0.68 13.18 -7.10
CA LYS A 163 -0.02 14.29 -7.74
C LYS A 163 -0.62 13.86 -9.08
N ARG A 164 0.18 13.24 -9.94
CA ARG A 164 -0.25 12.79 -11.27
C ARG A 164 -1.42 11.80 -11.19
N HIS A 165 -1.36 10.84 -10.27
CA HIS A 165 -2.44 9.88 -10.09
C HIS A 165 -3.68 10.52 -9.46
N CYS A 166 -3.52 11.41 -8.48
CA CYS A 166 -4.65 12.18 -7.96
C CYS A 166 -5.36 12.97 -9.07
N ASP A 167 -4.60 13.64 -9.94
CA ASP A 167 -5.17 14.37 -11.09
C ASP A 167 -5.85 13.44 -12.10
N THR A 168 -5.23 12.30 -12.40
CA THR A 168 -5.77 11.31 -13.35
C THR A 168 -7.07 10.71 -12.86
N HIS A 169 -7.20 10.49 -11.55
CA HIS A 169 -8.35 9.82 -10.95
C HIS A 169 -9.34 10.79 -10.30
N GLY A 170 -9.10 12.10 -10.26
CA GLY A 170 -9.98 13.06 -9.59
C GLY A 170 -9.90 13.08 -8.06
N ALA A 171 -8.89 12.41 -7.48
CA ALA A 171 -8.70 12.39 -6.03
C ALA A 171 -8.26 13.75 -5.49
N ALA A 172 -8.68 14.09 -4.26
CA ALA A 172 -8.36 15.37 -3.64
C ALA A 172 -6.87 15.48 -3.30
N TRP A 173 -6.29 16.64 -3.59
CA TRP A 173 -4.89 16.95 -3.27
C TRP A 173 -4.79 17.77 -1.97
N PRO A 174 -4.18 17.25 -0.88
CA PRO A 174 -4.19 17.89 0.43
C PRO A 174 -3.10 18.98 0.56
N ALA A 175 -3.19 20.05 -0.23
CA ALA A 175 -2.19 21.12 -0.31
C ALA A 175 -1.75 21.69 1.05
N ASP A 176 -2.70 21.95 1.95
CA ASP A 176 -2.41 22.50 3.28
C ASP A 176 -1.53 21.57 4.13
N LEU A 177 -1.80 20.25 4.07
CA LEU A 177 -1.02 19.26 4.81
C LEU A 177 0.38 19.11 4.21
N ILE A 178 0.53 19.24 2.89
CA ILE A 178 1.85 19.20 2.26
C ILE A 178 2.67 20.42 2.67
N ASN A 179 2.06 21.60 2.72
CA ASN A 179 2.71 22.81 3.20
C ASN A 179 3.11 22.68 4.68
N ALA A 180 2.26 22.09 5.52
CA ALA A 180 2.59 21.80 6.91
C ALA A 180 3.75 20.81 7.05
N ALA A 181 3.76 19.74 6.25
CA ALA A 181 4.86 18.77 6.22
C ALA A 181 6.17 19.41 5.75
N ALA A 182 6.13 20.24 4.70
CA ALA A 182 7.29 20.99 4.19
C ALA A 182 7.86 21.94 5.26
N ASN A 183 6.99 22.68 5.96
CA ASN A 183 7.40 23.57 7.06
C ASN A 183 8.04 22.80 8.21
N SER A 184 7.52 21.60 8.52
CA SER A 184 8.13 20.72 9.52
C SER A 184 9.53 20.30 9.08
N LEU A 185 9.67 19.79 7.85
CA LEU A 185 10.94 19.34 7.28
C LEU A 185 12.00 20.45 7.19
N ALA A 186 11.60 21.69 6.90
CA ALA A 186 12.50 22.84 6.84
C ALA A 186 13.34 23.01 8.11
N THR A 187 12.82 22.58 9.27
CA THR A 187 13.56 22.61 10.54
C THR A 187 14.75 21.65 10.61
N LEU A 188 14.87 20.71 9.66
CA LEU A 188 15.97 19.76 9.54
C LEU A 188 16.86 20.03 8.33
N ILE A 189 16.26 20.36 7.19
CA ILE A 189 16.98 20.44 5.91
C ILE A 189 17.24 21.87 5.44
N GLY A 190 16.62 22.89 6.06
CA GLY A 190 16.70 24.27 5.60
C GLY A 190 15.54 24.70 4.70
N ASP A 191 15.35 26.01 4.56
CA ASP A 191 14.22 26.59 3.83
C ASP A 191 14.32 26.43 2.31
N ALA A 192 15.55 26.40 1.77
CA ALA A 192 15.80 26.26 0.34
C ALA A 192 15.39 24.87 -0.16
N GLU A 193 15.81 23.79 0.52
CA GLU A 193 15.39 22.42 0.22
C GLU A 193 13.88 22.23 0.47
N ALA A 194 13.33 22.86 1.51
CA ALA A 194 11.88 22.82 1.74
C ALA A 194 11.09 23.55 0.64
N GLN A 195 11.66 24.56 -0.01
CA GLN A 195 11.02 25.23 -1.13
C GLN A 195 11.04 24.36 -2.40
N GLN A 196 12.12 23.63 -2.67
CA GLN A 196 12.15 22.61 -3.71
C GLN A 196 11.09 21.54 -3.45
N PHE A 197 10.91 21.11 -2.20
CA PHE A 197 9.87 20.17 -1.81
C PHE A 197 8.46 20.67 -2.13
N ARG A 198 8.18 21.97 -1.93
CA ARG A 198 6.88 22.57 -2.31
C ARG A 198 6.68 22.61 -3.82
N GLN A 199 7.75 22.77 -4.60
CA GLN A 199 7.68 22.77 -6.07
C GLN A 199 7.32 21.40 -6.65
N LEU A 200 7.57 20.29 -5.93
CA LEU A 200 7.16 18.93 -6.32
C LEU A 200 5.64 18.72 -6.35
N GLN A 201 4.86 19.70 -5.91
CA GLN A 201 3.39 19.69 -5.92
C GLN A 201 2.79 20.15 -7.26
N HIS A 202 3.59 20.76 -8.12
CA HIS A 202 3.18 21.36 -9.40
C HIS A 202 3.61 20.50 -10.58
#